data_AF-A0A821SQF6-F1
#
_entry.id   AF-A0A821SQF6-F1
#
_cell.length_a   1.000
_cell.length_b   1.000
_cell.length_c   1.000
_cell.angle_alpha   90.00
_cell.angle_beta   90.00
_cell.angle_gamma   90.00
#
_symmetry.space_group_name_H-M   'P 1'
#
loop_
_entity.id
_entity.type
_entity.pdbx_description
1 polymer ?
#
loop_
_entity_poly.entity_id
_entity_poly.type
_entity_poly.pdbx_seq_one_letter_code
_entity_poly.pdbx_strand_id
1 'polypeptide(L)'
;MSLIEKYELLKYEGSSTDRLNYILSLVDKREIEIYLKSLSIKSYNDLQMLIFLSKSTKNQTNLFEIFKNNSLPIRQRADAGKAWLRLQHDEKQVHQFVVETITDSTIPRFIKHQILKYLHNIHCLKISSSFFYDLACHLTKLYHHDEFNIDAHTLPFCSSNQIMKLLSQWSLTRYSQIHFSSSFHSKLIRYQPLIVIHLIKGDLIDKYTNNDILLKYYRDNKELFELLARKEPKAMCHFAIEHVHRLEKHKRLLPAYIVSEVKRMFDKAPDEMIQLITLVASHQPGIIKYETSWDSSGIELSTFLFPRSFSIENSIRLFFTLYDTCNWSLNDTNHLVSYMLGNDVISHKMSALRQQRRWFFDIVVEKRIGKEEFLRKLLRNATETDLCILNDYPELRNPLTRYLVEQLNQSELISPEQRASLLRYEFMNSEIFNQFLSLFQQYGSDANTRKRMYSLFLQCAVSADQKSVNNVLQWIKKRFINEQLSVIEYFLRNLSQYNDQFHLEYLPDNFNTIEEIMDIAFNHLQKTPTTVETILAYGFLLLVQAEHDQNKEKQKKIQEFASKIIKR
;
A
#
# COMPACT_ATOMS: atom_id res chain seq x y z
N MET A 1 64.63 -6.70 22.98
CA MET A 1 63.61 -5.88 23.64
C MET A 1 62.46 -6.80 24.06
N SER A 2 62.17 -6.87 25.35
CA SER A 2 61.06 -7.67 25.89
C SER A 2 59.70 -7.16 25.39
N LEU A 3 58.65 -7.97 25.53
CA LEU A 3 57.30 -7.57 25.10
C LEU A 3 56.81 -6.33 25.87
N ILE A 4 57.18 -6.24 27.15
CA ILE A 4 56.88 -5.12 28.04
C ILE A 4 57.70 -3.89 27.67
N GLU A 5 59.01 -4.03 27.40
CA GLU A 5 59.85 -2.90 26.98
C GLU A 5 59.32 -2.28 25.68
N LYS A 6 58.85 -3.10 24.72
CA LYS A 6 58.25 -2.62 23.48
C LYS A 6 56.90 -1.93 23.73
N TYR A 7 56.10 -2.43 24.66
CA TYR A 7 54.84 -1.80 25.05
C TYR A 7 55.07 -0.42 25.70
N GLU A 8 56.03 -0.32 26.62
CA GLU A 8 56.39 0.93 27.28
C GLU A 8 57.04 1.91 26.30
N LEU A 9 57.89 1.45 25.38
CA LEU A 9 58.43 2.32 24.31
C LEU A 9 57.29 2.96 23.50
N LEU A 10 56.28 2.17 23.10
CA LEU A 10 55.09 2.67 22.39
C LEU A 10 54.20 3.58 23.25
N LYS A 11 54.35 3.55 24.58
CA LYS A 11 53.67 4.48 25.50
C LYS A 11 54.35 5.83 25.57
N TYR A 12 55.67 5.89 25.38
CA TYR A 12 56.44 7.13 25.34
C TYR A 12 56.49 7.75 23.94
N GLU A 13 56.61 6.93 22.90
CA GLU A 13 56.88 7.39 21.53
C GLU A 13 55.69 7.25 20.57
N GLY A 14 54.64 6.51 20.95
CA GLY A 14 53.50 6.18 20.08
C GLY A 14 52.14 6.64 20.61
N SER A 15 51.09 6.44 19.81
CA SER A 15 49.70 6.71 20.19
C SER A 15 49.06 5.54 20.94
N SER A 16 47.90 5.77 21.59
CA SER A 16 47.08 4.68 22.15
C SER A 16 46.66 3.65 21.11
N THR A 17 46.54 4.03 19.84
CA THR A 17 46.22 3.14 18.73
C THR A 17 47.41 2.23 18.37
N ASP A 18 48.63 2.76 18.44
CA ASP A 18 49.84 1.98 18.15
C ASP A 18 50.08 0.91 19.22
N ARG A 19 49.83 1.27 20.49
CA ARG A 19 49.82 0.31 21.60
C ARG A 19 48.77 -0.78 21.42
N LEU A 20 47.58 -0.41 20.94
CA LEU A 20 46.49 -1.35 20.67
C LEU A 20 46.87 -2.34 19.56
N ASN A 21 47.37 -1.82 18.43
CA ASN A 21 47.80 -2.61 17.28
C ASN A 21 48.92 -3.57 17.65
N TYR A 22 49.86 -3.11 18.47
CA TYR A 22 50.92 -3.96 19.00
C TYR A 22 50.36 -5.11 19.84
N ILE A 23 49.48 -4.83 20.81
CA ILE A 23 48.85 -5.88 21.64
C ILE A 23 48.10 -6.89 20.77
N LEU A 24 47.35 -6.42 19.77
CA LEU A 24 46.60 -7.28 18.86
C LEU A 24 47.50 -8.16 18.00
N SER A 25 48.70 -7.67 17.64
CA SER A 25 49.70 -8.42 16.86
C SER A 25 50.34 -9.58 17.62
N LEU A 26 50.22 -9.63 18.95
CA LEU A 26 50.85 -10.68 19.75
C LEU A 26 50.07 -11.99 19.69
N VAL A 27 50.83 -13.09 19.51
CA VAL A 27 50.31 -14.46 19.54
C VAL A 27 49.88 -14.83 20.96
N ASP A 28 50.74 -14.60 21.96
CA ASP A 28 50.41 -14.70 23.38
C ASP A 28 50.37 -13.30 24.03
N LYS A 29 49.28 -13.02 24.72
CA LYS A 29 49.00 -11.71 25.35
C LYS A 29 49.10 -11.75 26.87
N ARG A 30 49.40 -12.91 27.48
CA ARG A 30 49.42 -13.11 28.94
C ARG A 30 50.42 -12.20 29.66
N GLU A 31 51.62 -12.06 29.10
CA GLU A 31 52.68 -11.25 29.70
C GLU A 31 52.27 -9.76 29.79
N ILE A 32 51.68 -9.24 28.71
CA ILE A 32 51.12 -7.87 28.70
C ILE A 32 49.91 -7.76 29.62
N GLU A 33 49.05 -8.77 29.70
CA GLU A 33 47.89 -8.75 30.58
C GLU A 33 48.31 -8.64 32.06
N ILE A 34 49.28 -9.45 32.51
CA ILE A 34 49.84 -9.39 33.86
C ILE A 34 50.45 -8.00 34.12
N TYR A 35 51.21 -7.49 33.16
CA TYR A 35 51.81 -6.16 33.24
C TYR A 35 50.75 -5.06 33.40
N LEU A 36 49.74 -5.04 32.53
CA LEU A 36 48.64 -4.07 32.59
C LEU A 36 47.82 -4.19 33.88
N LYS A 37 47.59 -5.40 34.40
CA LYS A 37 46.96 -5.60 35.72
C LYS A 37 47.73 -4.88 36.82
N SER A 38 49.06 -4.99 36.84
CA SER A 38 49.91 -4.34 37.85
C SER A 38 49.88 -2.81 37.80
N LEU A 39 49.59 -2.23 36.64
CA LEU A 39 49.55 -0.78 36.40
C LEU A 39 48.14 -0.17 36.46
N SER A 40 47.11 -1.01 36.38
CA SER A 40 45.71 -0.59 36.20
C SER A 40 45.15 0.35 37.28
N ILE A 41 45.71 0.32 38.49
CA ILE A 41 45.36 1.21 39.61
C ILE A 41 45.99 2.60 39.44
N LYS A 42 47.13 2.68 38.74
CA LYS A 42 47.98 3.88 38.66
C LYS A 42 47.80 4.66 37.35
N SER A 43 47.24 4.05 36.30
CA SER A 43 47.14 4.65 34.98
C SER A 43 45.80 4.38 34.31
N TYR A 44 45.07 5.46 34.01
CA TYR A 44 43.79 5.42 33.31
C TYR A 44 43.90 4.76 31.93
N ASN A 45 44.93 5.11 31.17
CA ASN A 45 45.12 4.61 29.80
C ASN A 45 45.44 3.11 29.80
N ASP A 46 46.19 2.65 30.79
CA ASP A 46 46.59 1.25 30.89
C ASP A 46 45.42 0.38 31.40
N LEU A 47 44.56 0.92 32.27
CA LEU A 47 43.28 0.30 32.64
C LEU A 47 42.32 0.17 31.44
N GLN A 48 42.23 1.20 30.60
CA GLN A 48 41.43 1.12 29.36
C GLN A 48 41.98 0.06 28.40
N MET A 49 43.30 -0.03 28.29
CA MET A 49 43.97 -1.06 27.49
C MET A 49 43.71 -2.46 28.05
N LEU A 50 43.69 -2.63 29.37
CA LEU A 50 43.35 -3.88 30.05
C LEU A 50 41.89 -4.29 29.78
N ILE A 51 40.95 -3.35 29.85
CA ILE A 51 39.53 -3.61 29.53
C ILE A 51 39.39 -4.02 28.06
N PHE A 52 40.08 -3.34 27.14
CA PHE A 52 40.08 -3.71 25.72
C PHE A 52 40.66 -5.11 25.51
N LEU A 53 41.83 -5.37 26.09
CA LEU A 53 42.49 -6.66 25.98
C LEU A 53 41.57 -7.77 26.48
N SER A 54 40.98 -7.59 27.65
CA SER A 54 40.03 -8.54 28.26
C SER A 54 38.78 -8.77 27.40
N LYS A 55 38.28 -7.74 26.69
CA LYS A 55 37.21 -7.89 25.69
C LYS A 55 37.68 -8.77 24.53
N SER A 56 38.86 -8.49 23.97
CA SER A 56 39.39 -9.19 22.80
C SER A 56 39.71 -10.65 23.08
N THR A 57 40.19 -10.97 24.28
CA THR A 57 40.52 -12.33 24.73
C THR A 57 39.33 -13.05 25.37
N LYS A 58 38.18 -12.38 25.49
CA LYS A 58 36.99 -12.87 26.22
C LYS A 58 37.30 -13.27 27.67
N ASN A 59 38.24 -12.59 28.33
CA ASN A 59 38.60 -12.86 29.72
C ASN A 59 37.54 -12.29 30.68
N GLN A 60 36.54 -13.11 31.00
CA GLN A 60 35.43 -12.74 31.88
C GLN A 60 35.91 -12.46 33.31
N THR A 61 36.81 -13.28 33.86
CA THR A 61 37.31 -13.12 35.23
C THR A 61 37.94 -11.73 35.42
N ASN A 62 38.78 -11.32 34.48
CA ASN A 62 39.45 -10.02 34.55
C ASN A 62 38.47 -8.85 34.46
N LEU A 63 37.47 -8.93 33.57
CA LEU A 63 36.42 -7.90 33.47
C LEU A 63 35.58 -7.78 34.75
N PHE A 64 35.30 -8.91 35.41
CA PHE A 64 34.57 -8.93 36.67
C PHE A 64 35.39 -8.35 37.83
N GLU A 65 36.67 -8.71 37.93
CA GLU A 65 37.62 -8.14 38.91
C GLU A 65 37.70 -6.61 38.77
N ILE A 66 37.84 -6.11 37.54
CA ILE A 66 37.87 -4.66 37.26
C ILE A 66 36.56 -4.00 37.69
N PHE A 67 35.41 -4.62 37.43
CA PHE A 67 34.12 -4.08 37.82
C PHE A 67 33.97 -3.96 39.35
N LYS A 68 34.35 -5.01 40.10
CA LYS A 68 34.25 -5.06 41.57
C LYS A 68 35.30 -4.20 42.29
N ASN A 69 36.35 -3.76 41.62
CA ASN A 69 37.41 -3.00 42.26
C ASN A 69 36.97 -1.53 42.55
N ASN A 70 36.60 -1.26 43.80
CA ASN A 70 36.15 0.05 44.27
C ASN A 70 37.23 1.15 44.20
N SER A 71 38.51 0.80 44.08
CA SER A 71 39.59 1.78 43.91
C SER A 71 39.67 2.35 42.48
N LEU A 72 38.99 1.72 41.52
CA LEU A 72 39.05 2.13 40.12
C LEU A 72 37.99 3.19 39.77
N PRO A 73 38.27 4.07 38.80
CA PRO A 73 37.31 5.07 38.36
C PRO A 73 35.99 4.48 37.86
N ILE A 74 34.91 5.17 38.21
CA ILE A 74 33.53 4.74 38.04
C ILE A 74 33.15 4.39 36.58
N ARG A 75 33.64 5.14 35.60
CA ARG A 75 33.33 4.92 34.18
C ARG A 75 33.93 3.61 33.66
N GLN A 76 35.16 3.30 34.08
CA GLN A 76 35.92 2.12 33.67
C GLN A 76 35.33 0.86 34.27
N ARG A 77 34.90 0.94 35.55
CA ARG A 77 34.12 -0.11 36.19
C ARG A 77 32.85 -0.39 35.38
N ALA A 78 32.06 0.63 35.05
CA ALA A 78 30.84 0.46 34.24
C ALA A 78 31.12 -0.15 32.86
N ASP A 79 32.20 0.28 32.19
CA ASP A 79 32.60 -0.27 30.88
C ASP A 79 33.06 -1.73 30.96
N ALA A 80 33.76 -2.11 32.03
CA ALA A 80 34.13 -3.50 32.31
C ALA A 80 32.89 -4.36 32.62
N GLY A 81 31.95 -3.87 33.42
CA GLY A 81 30.68 -4.55 33.70
C GLY A 81 29.84 -4.77 32.45
N LYS A 82 29.72 -3.76 31.59
CA LYS A 82 29.07 -3.89 30.27
C LYS A 82 29.76 -4.93 29.38
N ALA A 83 31.09 -4.90 29.33
CA ALA A 83 31.87 -5.86 28.58
C ALA A 83 31.69 -7.29 29.10
N TRP A 84 31.69 -7.45 30.42
CA TRP A 84 31.47 -8.73 31.08
C TRP A 84 30.09 -9.29 30.71
N LEU A 85 29.03 -8.48 30.84
CA LEU A 85 27.66 -8.83 30.47
C LEU A 85 27.53 -9.30 29.01
N ARG A 86 28.26 -8.70 28.07
CA ARG A 86 28.28 -9.13 26.65
C ARG A 86 28.83 -10.53 26.45
N LEU A 87 29.73 -10.98 27.31
CA LEU A 87 30.39 -12.27 27.20
C LEU A 87 29.63 -13.39 27.93
N GLN A 88 28.58 -13.05 28.68
CA GLN A 88 27.84 -14.02 29.47
C GLN A 88 26.79 -14.78 28.64
N HIS A 89 26.65 -16.06 28.96
CA HIS A 89 25.64 -16.97 28.42
C HIS A 89 24.79 -17.63 29.50
N ASP A 90 25.20 -17.55 30.76
CA ASP A 90 24.47 -18.09 31.91
C ASP A 90 23.54 -17.02 32.52
N GLU A 91 22.24 -17.21 32.35
CA GLU A 91 21.21 -16.33 32.91
C GLU A 91 21.31 -16.18 34.43
N LYS A 92 21.74 -17.23 35.17
CA LYS A 92 21.87 -17.17 36.62
C LYS A 92 23.01 -16.24 37.04
N GLN A 93 24.14 -16.30 36.35
CA GLN A 93 25.28 -15.43 36.61
C GLN A 93 24.96 -13.97 36.27
N VAL A 94 24.26 -13.74 35.15
CA VAL A 94 23.78 -12.39 34.79
C VAL A 94 22.80 -11.88 35.84
N HIS A 95 21.84 -12.71 36.27
CA HIS A 95 20.85 -12.33 37.28
C HIS A 95 21.52 -11.94 38.60
N GLN A 96 22.43 -12.79 39.10
CA GLN A 96 23.19 -12.52 40.31
C GLN A 96 24.01 -11.23 40.19
N PHE A 97 24.75 -11.06 39.08
CA PHE A 97 25.53 -9.85 38.84
C PHE A 97 24.66 -8.58 38.87
N VAL A 98 23.51 -8.59 38.20
CA VAL A 98 22.62 -7.43 38.16
C VAL A 98 22.08 -7.15 39.55
N VAL A 99 21.57 -8.16 40.25
CA VAL A 99 21.02 -7.97 41.60
C VAL A 99 22.09 -7.41 42.54
N GLU A 100 23.27 -8.03 42.61
CA GLU A 100 24.40 -7.54 43.42
C GLU A 100 24.75 -6.09 43.05
N THR A 101 24.78 -5.76 41.77
CA THR A 101 25.10 -4.41 41.30
C THR A 101 24.06 -3.38 41.73
N ILE A 102 22.78 -3.72 41.66
CA ILE A 102 21.68 -2.82 41.99
C ILE A 102 21.54 -2.68 43.52
N THR A 103 21.81 -3.73 44.29
CA THR A 103 21.71 -3.70 45.76
C THR A 103 22.92 -3.09 46.45
N ASP A 104 24.09 -3.11 45.82
CA ASP A 104 25.31 -2.53 46.39
C ASP A 104 25.18 -1.00 46.57
N SER A 105 25.20 -0.54 47.82
CA SER A 105 25.10 0.88 48.17
C SER A 105 26.33 1.69 47.77
N THR A 106 27.47 1.03 47.55
CA THR A 106 28.73 1.66 47.11
C THR A 106 28.74 1.98 45.61
N ILE A 107 27.83 1.37 44.83
CA ILE A 107 27.71 1.61 43.39
C ILE A 107 26.79 2.81 43.14
N PRO A 108 27.25 3.86 42.44
CA PRO A 108 26.40 5.03 42.25
C PRO A 108 25.22 4.79 41.31
N ARG A 109 24.12 5.51 41.57
CA ARG A 109 22.83 5.42 40.86
C ARG A 109 22.95 5.44 39.34
N PHE A 110 23.87 6.25 38.79
CA PHE A 110 24.10 6.32 37.35
C PHE A 110 24.66 5.00 36.77
N ILE A 111 25.57 4.29 37.47
CA ILE A 111 26.05 2.97 37.03
C ILE A 111 24.91 1.98 37.04
N LYS A 112 24.13 1.93 38.13
CA LYS A 112 22.97 1.02 38.27
C LYS A 112 22.04 1.14 37.07
N HIS A 113 21.71 2.38 36.71
CA HIS A 113 20.92 2.67 35.52
C HIS A 113 21.62 2.23 34.21
N GLN A 114 22.92 2.48 34.05
CA GLN A 114 23.67 2.06 32.85
C GLN A 114 23.73 0.54 32.67
N ILE A 115 23.85 -0.21 33.77
CA ILE A 115 23.87 -1.68 33.75
C ILE A 115 22.49 -2.22 33.34
N LEU A 116 21.40 -1.74 33.95
CA LEU A 116 20.04 -2.09 33.53
C LEU A 116 19.77 -1.70 32.07
N LYS A 117 20.20 -0.51 31.66
CA LYS A 117 20.11 -0.06 30.27
C LYS A 117 20.81 -0.99 29.30
N TYR A 118 21.93 -1.55 29.73
CA TYR A 118 22.72 -2.43 28.89
C TYR A 118 22.16 -3.84 28.78
N LEU A 119 21.32 -4.31 29.70
CA LEU A 119 20.66 -5.61 29.60
C LEU A 119 19.89 -5.77 28.28
N HIS A 120 19.26 -4.70 27.80
CA HIS A 120 18.64 -4.67 26.49
C HIS A 120 19.63 -4.93 25.33
N ASN A 121 20.89 -4.52 25.44
CA ASN A 121 21.89 -4.68 24.39
C ASN A 121 22.58 -6.04 24.42
N ILE A 122 22.38 -6.84 25.48
CA ILE A 122 22.79 -8.24 25.48
C ILE A 122 21.84 -8.93 24.52
N HIS A 123 22.36 -9.40 23.37
CA HIS A 123 21.60 -9.98 22.25
C HIS A 123 20.21 -10.49 22.68
N CYS A 124 19.15 -9.69 22.46
CA CYS A 124 17.79 -9.97 22.92
C CYS A 124 17.22 -11.31 22.44
N LEU A 125 17.94 -12.01 21.56
CA LEU A 125 17.60 -13.31 20.99
C LEU A 125 18.09 -14.50 21.83
N LYS A 126 18.89 -14.30 22.89
CA LYS A 126 19.48 -15.39 23.68
C LYS A 126 19.00 -15.50 25.14
N ILE A 127 18.31 -14.47 25.66
CA ILE A 127 17.82 -14.44 27.04
C ILE A 127 16.31 -14.66 27.04
N SER A 128 15.85 -15.54 27.92
CA SER A 128 14.45 -15.92 28.07
C SER A 128 13.60 -14.78 28.66
N SER A 129 12.32 -14.75 28.29
CA SER A 129 11.35 -13.85 28.92
C SER A 129 11.21 -14.10 30.43
N SER A 130 11.40 -15.34 30.87
CA SER A 130 11.42 -15.74 32.28
C SER A 130 12.55 -15.09 33.06
N PHE A 131 13.76 -14.98 32.50
CA PHE A 131 14.85 -14.25 33.15
C PHE A 131 14.47 -12.80 33.45
N PHE A 132 13.90 -12.08 32.47
CA PHE A 132 13.52 -10.68 32.67
C PHE A 132 12.40 -10.54 33.69
N TYR A 133 11.47 -11.50 33.72
CA TYR A 133 10.38 -11.53 34.69
C TYR A 133 10.89 -11.80 36.11
N ASP A 134 11.78 -12.77 36.29
CA ASP A 134 12.34 -13.12 37.59
C ASP A 134 13.21 -11.96 38.13
N LEU A 135 14.01 -11.35 37.25
CA LEU A 135 14.79 -10.16 37.57
C LEU A 135 13.89 -8.99 37.97
N ALA A 136 12.82 -8.74 37.22
CA ALA A 136 11.84 -7.70 37.57
C ALA A 136 11.23 -7.99 38.95
N CYS A 137 10.71 -9.19 39.18
CA CYS A 137 10.11 -9.60 40.46
C CYS A 137 11.09 -9.44 41.62
N HIS A 138 12.36 -9.78 41.42
CA HIS A 138 13.38 -9.65 42.46
C HIS A 138 13.67 -8.19 42.77
N LEU A 139 13.99 -7.39 41.74
CA LEU A 139 14.34 -5.98 41.95
C LEU A 139 13.18 -5.18 42.52
N THR A 140 11.93 -5.47 42.12
CA THR A 140 10.75 -4.76 42.64
C THR A 140 10.30 -5.21 44.04
N LYS A 141 10.90 -6.27 44.61
CA LYS A 141 10.77 -6.55 46.05
C LYS A 141 11.70 -5.67 46.89
N LEU A 142 12.78 -5.17 46.28
CA LEU A 142 13.84 -4.44 46.97
C LEU A 142 13.74 -2.93 46.76
N TYR A 143 13.26 -2.53 45.59
CA TYR A 143 13.16 -1.14 45.15
C TYR A 143 11.78 -0.87 44.56
N HIS A 144 11.39 0.40 44.53
CA HIS A 144 10.20 0.78 43.78
C HIS A 144 10.44 0.54 42.28
N HIS A 145 9.41 0.14 41.52
CA HIS A 145 9.55 -0.38 40.15
C HIS A 145 10.08 0.65 39.13
N ASP A 146 9.94 1.95 39.40
CA ASP A 146 10.45 3.05 38.57
C ASP A 146 11.88 3.45 38.95
N GLU A 147 12.39 2.96 40.08
CA GLU A 147 13.73 3.29 40.52
C GLU A 147 14.73 2.71 39.52
N PHE A 148 15.71 3.52 39.11
CA PHE A 148 16.67 3.18 38.06
C PHE A 148 16.04 2.84 36.68
N ASN A 149 14.74 3.08 36.49
CA ASN A 149 13.94 2.61 35.35
C ASN A 149 13.91 1.08 35.22
N ILE A 150 13.85 0.34 36.34
CA ILE A 150 13.79 -1.14 36.35
C ILE A 150 12.71 -1.63 35.38
N ASP A 151 11.52 -1.05 35.44
CA ASP A 151 10.41 -1.38 34.56
C ASP A 151 10.71 -1.22 33.06
N ALA A 152 11.32 -0.11 32.65
CA ALA A 152 11.70 0.17 31.27
C ALA A 152 12.78 -0.78 30.72
N HIS A 153 13.52 -1.43 31.61
CA HIS A 153 14.66 -2.27 31.24
C HIS A 153 14.39 -3.77 31.42
N THR A 154 13.28 -4.14 32.06
CA THR A 154 12.91 -5.54 32.29
C THR A 154 11.58 -5.90 31.61
N LEU A 155 10.49 -5.19 31.91
CA LEU A 155 9.14 -5.58 31.51
C LEU A 155 8.90 -5.71 30.00
N PRO A 156 9.37 -4.80 29.12
CA PRO A 156 9.12 -4.92 27.67
C PRO A 156 9.65 -6.21 27.03
N PHE A 157 10.52 -6.95 27.74
CA PHE A 157 11.14 -8.19 27.28
C PHE A 157 10.51 -9.45 27.92
N CYS A 158 9.57 -9.29 28.84
CA CYS A 158 8.78 -10.38 29.40
C CYS A 158 7.70 -10.86 28.40
N SER A 159 7.11 -12.03 28.63
CA SER A 159 5.92 -12.46 27.89
C SER A 159 4.69 -11.66 28.28
N SER A 160 3.66 -11.61 27.42
CA SER A 160 2.43 -10.85 27.68
C SER A 160 1.78 -11.20 29.03
N ASN A 161 1.70 -12.50 29.37
CA ASN A 161 1.13 -12.96 30.64
C ASN A 161 1.94 -12.50 31.85
N GLN A 162 3.27 -12.54 31.73
CA GLN A 162 4.20 -12.09 32.76
C GLN A 162 4.09 -10.58 32.99
N ILE A 163 4.00 -9.79 31.91
CA ILE A 163 3.82 -8.34 31.99
C ILE A 163 2.50 -8.01 32.69
N MET A 164 1.39 -8.63 32.27
CA MET A 164 0.07 -8.41 32.87
C MET A 164 0.04 -8.77 34.36
N LYS A 165 0.69 -9.88 34.74
CA LYS A 165 0.80 -10.28 36.15
C LYS A 165 1.56 -9.23 36.98
N LEU A 166 2.70 -8.73 36.51
CA LEU A 166 3.45 -7.67 37.21
C LEU A 166 2.66 -6.36 37.28
N LEU A 167 2.05 -5.94 36.18
CA LEU A 167 1.25 -4.71 36.14
C LEU A 167 0.03 -4.77 37.08
N SER A 168 -0.62 -5.94 37.20
CA SER A 168 -1.72 -6.12 38.14
C SER A 168 -1.30 -5.93 39.60
N GLN A 169 -0.06 -6.26 39.95
CA GLN A 169 0.51 -6.07 41.29
C GLN A 169 0.89 -4.61 41.57
N TRP A 170 1.14 -3.82 40.52
CA TRP A 170 1.59 -2.42 40.62
C TRP A 170 0.46 -1.40 40.53
N SER A 171 -0.81 -1.85 40.54
CA SER A 171 -2.05 -1.10 40.32
C SER A 171 -2.28 -0.61 38.87
N LEU A 172 -3.50 -0.83 38.35
CA LEU A 172 -3.91 -0.50 36.97
C LEU A 172 -4.10 1.00 36.71
N THR A 173 -4.27 1.82 37.75
CA THR A 173 -4.45 3.29 37.71
C THR A 173 -3.22 4.05 37.19
N ARG A 174 -2.18 3.34 36.74
CA ARG A 174 -0.86 3.87 36.39
C ARG A 174 -0.76 4.45 34.97
N TYR A 175 -1.64 4.10 34.02
CA TYR A 175 -1.50 4.61 32.64
C TYR A 175 -1.61 6.15 32.56
N SER A 176 -2.45 6.75 33.41
CA SER A 176 -2.58 8.20 33.56
C SER A 176 -1.36 8.87 34.21
N GLN A 177 -0.52 8.11 34.91
CA GLN A 177 0.72 8.58 35.56
C GLN A 177 1.97 8.32 34.70
N ILE A 178 1.88 7.43 33.71
CA ILE A 178 2.96 7.15 32.77
C ILE A 178 2.94 8.23 31.69
N HIS A 179 3.79 9.23 31.86
CA HIS A 179 3.98 10.27 30.85
C HIS A 179 4.48 9.66 29.53
N PHE A 180 3.96 10.11 28.39
CA PHE A 180 4.35 9.65 27.04
C PHE A 180 5.86 9.72 26.77
N SER A 181 6.53 10.68 27.41
CA SER A 181 7.98 10.85 27.32
C SER A 181 8.79 9.88 28.18
N SER A 182 8.16 9.03 28.99
CA SER A 182 8.87 8.09 29.84
C SER A 182 9.57 6.99 29.04
N SER A 183 10.74 6.56 29.52
CA SER A 183 11.49 5.46 28.91
C SER A 183 10.74 4.14 28.96
N PHE A 184 9.87 3.95 29.96
CA PHE A 184 9.03 2.76 30.08
C PHE A 184 7.99 2.72 28.97
N HIS A 185 7.23 3.81 28.78
CA HIS A 185 6.17 3.90 27.78
C HIS A 185 6.69 3.74 26.35
N SER A 186 7.74 4.48 25.99
CA SER A 186 8.35 4.42 24.66
C SER A 186 8.83 3.02 24.30
N LYS A 187 9.38 2.27 25.26
CA LYS A 187 9.81 0.88 25.05
C LYS A 187 8.66 -0.10 25.03
N LEU A 188 7.63 0.09 25.85
CA LEU A 188 6.45 -0.76 25.84
C LEU A 188 5.75 -0.66 24.48
N ILE A 189 5.60 0.54 23.92
CA ILE A 189 5.10 0.71 22.53
C ILE A 189 6.04 0.06 21.51
N ARG A 190 7.35 0.17 21.74
CA ARG A 190 8.35 -0.36 20.80
C ARG A 190 8.29 -1.88 20.71
N TYR A 191 8.24 -2.57 21.83
CA TYR A 191 8.42 -4.03 21.93
C TYR A 191 7.14 -4.81 22.24
N GLN A 192 6.15 -4.21 22.90
CA GLN A 192 4.92 -4.85 23.37
C GLN A 192 3.67 -4.00 23.10
N PRO A 193 3.43 -3.55 21.86
CA PRO A 193 2.31 -2.66 21.53
C PRO A 193 0.93 -3.25 21.89
N LEU A 194 0.75 -4.57 21.83
CA LEU A 194 -0.50 -5.23 22.25
C LEU A 194 -0.81 -5.04 23.73
N ILE A 195 0.21 -5.01 24.59
CA ILE A 195 0.03 -4.70 26.03
C ILE A 195 -0.44 -3.26 26.18
N VAL A 196 0.13 -2.32 25.42
CA VAL A 196 -0.29 -0.91 25.44
C VAL A 196 -1.77 -0.80 25.08
N ILE A 197 -2.22 -1.49 24.03
CA ILE A 197 -3.63 -1.53 23.63
C ILE A 197 -4.51 -2.11 24.75
N HIS A 198 -4.08 -3.21 25.37
CA HIS A 198 -4.84 -3.83 26.47
C HIS A 198 -4.98 -2.91 27.69
N LEU A 199 -3.91 -2.18 28.05
CA LEU A 199 -3.94 -1.22 29.15
C LEU A 199 -4.85 -0.02 28.85
N ILE A 200 -4.79 0.52 27.62
CA ILE A 200 -5.71 1.57 27.16
C ILE A 200 -7.16 1.07 27.29
N LYS A 201 -7.45 -0.16 26.84
CA LYS A 201 -8.79 -0.74 27.00
C LYS A 201 -9.24 -0.73 28.46
N GLY A 202 -8.36 -1.17 29.38
CA GLY A 202 -8.63 -1.17 30.82
C GLY A 202 -8.93 0.22 31.38
N ASP A 203 -8.11 1.23 31.05
CA ASP A 203 -8.29 2.62 31.49
C ASP A 203 -9.58 3.26 30.92
N LEU A 204 -10.02 2.78 29.75
CA LEU A 204 -11.26 3.24 29.14
C LEU A 204 -12.51 2.59 29.72
N ILE A 205 -12.43 1.41 30.39
CA ILE A 205 -13.59 0.68 30.95
C ILE A 205 -14.50 1.61 31.75
N ASP A 206 -13.91 2.42 32.63
CA ASP A 206 -14.64 3.35 33.51
C ASP A 206 -15.13 4.60 32.78
N LYS A 207 -14.49 4.97 31.66
CA LYS A 207 -14.77 6.18 30.87
C LYS A 207 -15.84 5.98 29.79
N TYR A 208 -16.16 4.73 29.43
CA TYR A 208 -17.17 4.42 28.40
C TYR A 208 -18.59 4.90 28.74
N THR A 209 -18.87 5.27 29.98
CA THR A 209 -20.17 5.80 30.40
C THR A 209 -20.44 7.21 29.85
N ASN A 210 -19.41 7.95 29.44
CA ASN A 210 -19.53 9.29 28.90
C ASN A 210 -18.73 9.43 27.59
N ASN A 211 -19.45 9.50 26.47
CA ASN A 211 -18.84 9.62 25.14
C ASN A 211 -17.94 10.86 25.02
N ASP A 212 -18.28 12.00 25.62
CA ASP A 212 -17.46 13.21 25.51
C ASP A 212 -16.11 13.07 26.21
N ILE A 213 -16.06 12.34 27.32
CA ILE A 213 -14.81 12.01 28.03
C ILE A 213 -13.95 11.08 27.18
N LEU A 214 -14.57 10.10 26.53
CA LEU A 214 -13.90 9.15 25.66
C LEU A 214 -13.33 9.82 24.40
N LEU A 215 -14.11 10.70 23.75
CA LEU A 215 -13.63 11.51 22.63
C LEU A 215 -12.46 12.37 23.10
N LYS A 216 -12.62 13.13 24.19
CA LYS A 216 -11.51 13.92 24.75
C LYS A 216 -10.25 13.06 25.01
N TYR A 217 -10.39 11.83 25.48
CA TYR A 217 -9.25 10.92 25.64
C TYR A 217 -8.58 10.58 24.30
N TYR A 218 -9.33 10.29 23.24
CA TYR A 218 -8.73 10.09 21.92
C TYR A 218 -7.99 11.35 21.43
N ARG A 219 -8.42 12.56 21.84
CA ARG A 219 -7.80 13.85 21.47
C ARG A 219 -6.42 13.97 22.00
N ASP A 220 -6.37 13.83 23.31
CA ASP A 220 -5.17 14.10 24.07
C ASP A 220 -4.10 13.05 23.72
N ASN A 221 -4.51 11.93 23.09
CA ASN A 221 -3.67 10.78 22.76
C ASN A 221 -3.60 10.46 21.25
N LYS A 222 -4.00 11.37 20.34
CA LYS A 222 -4.08 11.08 18.89
C LYS A 222 -2.83 10.41 18.32
N GLU A 223 -1.65 10.96 18.60
CA GLU A 223 -0.37 10.46 18.07
C GLU A 223 -0.07 9.03 18.52
N LEU A 224 -0.47 8.67 19.74
CA LEU A 224 -0.35 7.30 20.25
C LEU A 224 -1.22 6.34 19.45
N PHE A 225 -2.50 6.70 19.23
CA PHE A 225 -3.43 5.87 18.47
C PHE A 225 -2.94 5.64 17.04
N GLU A 226 -2.41 6.68 16.38
CA GLU A 226 -1.80 6.56 15.06
C GLU A 226 -0.54 5.67 15.08
N LEU A 227 0.31 5.79 16.09
CA LEU A 227 1.50 4.95 16.24
C LEU A 227 1.14 3.48 16.48
N LEU A 228 0.13 3.21 17.31
CA LEU A 228 -0.39 1.85 17.56
C LEU A 228 -1.07 1.29 16.31
N ALA A 229 -1.82 2.11 15.57
CA ALA A 229 -2.41 1.76 14.28
C ALA A 229 -1.36 1.31 13.26
N ARG A 230 -0.19 1.97 13.24
CA ARG A 230 0.93 1.57 12.39
C ARG A 230 1.57 0.24 12.80
N LYS A 231 1.64 -0.02 14.11
CA LYS A 231 2.36 -1.17 14.69
C LYS A 231 1.51 -2.43 14.77
N GLU A 232 0.25 -2.30 15.18
CA GLU A 232 -0.69 -3.41 15.39
C GLU A 232 -2.06 -3.14 14.73
N PRO A 233 -2.12 -3.09 13.38
CA PRO A 233 -3.33 -2.69 12.65
C PRO A 233 -4.58 -3.52 13.03
N LYS A 234 -4.43 -4.85 13.11
CA LYS A 234 -5.51 -5.78 13.43
C LYS A 234 -6.07 -5.58 14.84
N ALA A 235 -5.20 -5.41 15.83
CA ALA A 235 -5.63 -5.16 17.21
C ALA A 235 -6.32 -3.79 17.35
N MET A 236 -5.84 -2.78 16.62
CA MET A 236 -6.48 -1.46 16.60
C MET A 236 -7.82 -1.45 15.88
N CYS A 237 -8.01 -2.29 14.84
CA CYS A 237 -9.32 -2.49 14.23
C CYS A 237 -10.29 -3.16 15.21
N HIS A 238 -9.89 -4.24 15.89
CA HIS A 238 -10.72 -4.87 16.92
C HIS A 238 -11.08 -3.91 18.06
N PHE A 239 -10.12 -3.07 18.47
CA PHE A 239 -10.36 -2.00 19.44
C PHE A 239 -11.44 -1.02 18.92
N ALA A 240 -11.33 -0.56 17.67
CA ALA A 240 -12.33 0.31 17.06
C ALA A 240 -13.72 -0.35 16.95
N ILE A 241 -13.77 -1.61 16.52
CA ILE A 241 -15.02 -2.39 16.41
C ILE A 241 -15.71 -2.49 17.75
N GLU A 242 -14.97 -2.82 18.82
CA GLU A 242 -15.50 -2.91 20.17
C GLU A 242 -16.08 -1.57 20.64
N HIS A 243 -15.39 -0.46 20.35
CA HIS A 243 -15.87 0.88 20.65
C HIS A 243 -17.15 1.22 19.87
N VAL A 244 -17.14 1.05 18.54
CA VAL A 244 -18.29 1.37 17.67
C VAL A 244 -19.51 0.52 18.01
N HIS A 245 -19.33 -0.73 18.43
CA HIS A 245 -20.44 -1.60 18.85
C HIS A 245 -21.22 -1.06 20.05
N ARG A 246 -20.56 -0.32 20.94
CA ARG A 246 -21.16 0.28 22.14
C ARG A 246 -21.92 1.57 21.85
N LEU A 247 -21.67 2.19 20.69
CA LEU A 247 -22.37 3.40 20.27
C LEU A 247 -23.76 3.04 19.71
N GLU A 248 -24.73 3.92 19.97
CA GLU A 248 -26.02 3.89 19.28
C GLU A 248 -25.81 3.92 17.77
N LYS A 249 -26.63 3.19 17.01
CA LYS A 249 -26.44 2.99 15.56
C LYS A 249 -26.20 4.28 14.77
N HIS A 250 -26.87 5.38 15.11
CA HIS A 250 -26.74 6.69 14.45
C HIS A 250 -25.51 7.51 14.86
N LYS A 251 -24.81 7.10 15.93
CA LYS A 251 -23.57 7.73 16.43
C LYS A 251 -22.31 6.94 16.05
N ARG A 252 -22.45 5.87 15.27
CA ARG A 252 -21.31 5.05 14.84
C ARG A 252 -20.48 5.84 13.83
N LEU A 253 -19.27 6.18 14.23
CA LEU A 253 -18.28 6.91 13.42
C LEU A 253 -17.01 6.08 13.30
N LEU A 254 -16.33 6.20 12.17
CA LEU A 254 -15.00 5.65 11.99
C LEU A 254 -13.97 6.54 12.73
N PRO A 255 -13.12 6.00 13.63
CA PRO A 255 -12.14 6.80 14.36
C PRO A 255 -11.10 7.45 13.45
N ALA A 256 -10.66 8.67 13.78
CA ALA A 256 -9.72 9.46 12.98
C ALA A 256 -8.40 8.73 12.67
N TYR A 257 -7.88 7.96 13.63
CA TYR A 257 -6.62 7.22 13.48
C TYR A 257 -6.72 6.04 12.49
N ILE A 258 -7.94 5.53 12.24
CA ILE A 258 -8.18 4.52 11.20
C ILE A 258 -8.09 5.18 9.82
N VAL A 259 -8.64 6.39 9.70
CA VAL A 259 -8.64 7.15 8.44
C VAL A 259 -7.22 7.59 8.07
N SER A 260 -6.43 8.10 9.02
CA SER A 260 -5.05 8.52 8.74
C SER A 260 -4.13 7.37 8.32
N GLU A 261 -4.45 6.13 8.70
CA GLU A 261 -3.68 4.93 8.36
C GLU A 261 -4.45 3.95 7.44
N VAL A 262 -5.50 4.41 6.76
CA VAL A 262 -6.47 3.56 6.03
C VAL A 262 -5.81 2.56 5.07
N LYS A 263 -4.80 3.01 4.32
CA LYS A 263 -4.06 2.14 3.39
C LYS A 263 -3.38 0.99 4.11
N ARG A 264 -2.66 1.27 5.20
CA ARG A 264 -1.92 0.26 5.97
C ARG A 264 -2.89 -0.68 6.69
N MET A 265 -4.02 -0.17 7.17
CA MET A 265 -5.07 -0.97 7.79
C MET A 265 -5.62 -2.01 6.81
N PHE A 266 -5.98 -1.60 5.59
CA PHE A 266 -6.42 -2.53 4.56
C PHE A 266 -5.34 -3.54 4.14
N ASP A 267 -4.07 -3.11 4.11
CA ASP A 267 -2.96 -4.00 3.74
C ASP A 267 -2.69 -5.09 4.82
N LYS A 268 -3.01 -4.83 6.09
CA LYS A 268 -2.61 -5.69 7.23
C LYS A 268 -3.77 -6.31 8.01
N ALA A 269 -4.97 -5.75 7.91
CA ALA A 269 -6.18 -6.16 8.62
C ALA A 269 -7.44 -5.99 7.74
N PRO A 270 -7.48 -6.58 6.54
CA PRO A 270 -8.57 -6.37 5.60
C PRO A 270 -9.92 -6.87 6.13
N ASP A 271 -9.94 -8.01 6.83
CA ASP A 271 -11.17 -8.60 7.37
C ASP A 271 -11.79 -7.71 8.45
N GLU A 272 -10.96 -7.24 9.38
CA GLU A 272 -11.41 -6.38 10.47
C GLU A 272 -11.82 -5.00 9.94
N MET A 273 -11.13 -4.47 8.93
CA MET A 273 -11.54 -3.23 8.25
C MET A 273 -12.91 -3.38 7.58
N ILE A 274 -13.16 -4.49 6.88
CA ILE A 274 -14.46 -4.76 6.26
C ILE A 274 -15.56 -4.81 7.33
N GLN A 275 -15.30 -5.52 8.43
CA GLN A 275 -16.24 -5.61 9.56
C GLN A 275 -16.52 -4.22 10.17
N LEU A 276 -15.47 -3.44 10.44
CA LEU A 276 -15.59 -2.10 11.02
C LEU A 276 -16.39 -1.16 10.13
N ILE A 277 -16.08 -1.13 8.83
CA ILE A 277 -16.78 -0.29 7.86
C ILE A 277 -18.26 -0.69 7.76
N THR A 278 -18.53 -1.99 7.68
CA THR A 278 -19.91 -2.51 7.69
C THR A 278 -20.65 -2.08 8.94
N LEU A 279 -20.00 -2.18 10.10
CA LEU A 279 -20.60 -1.82 11.37
C LEU A 279 -20.96 -0.32 11.43
N VAL A 280 -20.07 0.54 10.94
CA VAL A 280 -20.28 1.99 10.84
C VAL A 280 -21.41 2.31 9.84
N ALA A 281 -21.42 1.65 8.68
CA ALA A 281 -22.40 1.90 7.61
C ALA A 281 -23.81 1.33 7.88
N SER A 282 -23.95 0.41 8.84
CA SER A 282 -25.19 -0.35 9.13
C SER A 282 -26.47 0.47 9.41
N HIS A 283 -26.38 1.79 9.53
CA HIS A 283 -27.52 2.67 9.81
C HIS A 283 -27.78 3.74 8.75
N GLN A 284 -26.83 3.99 7.84
CA GLN A 284 -26.96 5.04 6.82
C GLN A 284 -26.44 4.52 5.47
N PRO A 285 -27.34 4.27 4.49
CA PRO A 285 -26.97 3.90 3.13
C PRO A 285 -25.96 4.89 2.53
N GLY A 286 -24.89 4.38 1.90
CA GLY A 286 -23.98 5.18 1.08
C GLY A 286 -23.04 6.15 1.79
N ILE A 287 -23.12 6.31 3.12
CA ILE A 287 -22.31 7.29 3.86
C ILE A 287 -21.52 6.61 4.96
N ILE A 288 -20.19 6.67 4.87
CA ILE A 288 -19.29 6.30 5.97
C ILE A 288 -18.88 7.59 6.67
N LYS A 289 -19.42 7.79 7.87
CA LYS A 289 -19.08 8.93 8.72
C LYS A 289 -17.80 8.65 9.50
N TYR A 290 -16.99 9.68 9.67
CA TYR A 290 -15.74 9.58 10.41
C TYR A 290 -15.54 10.80 11.29
N GLU A 291 -14.80 10.59 12.36
CA GLU A 291 -14.51 11.61 13.36
C GLU A 291 -13.33 12.47 12.88
N THR A 292 -13.57 13.77 12.69
CA THR A 292 -12.56 14.74 12.20
C THR A 292 -12.46 15.95 13.10
N SER A 293 -13.61 16.45 13.53
CA SER A 293 -13.78 17.44 14.57
C SER A 293 -14.35 16.80 15.82
N TRP A 294 -13.94 17.41 16.91
CA TRP A 294 -14.16 17.06 18.30
C TRP A 294 -15.57 17.32 18.82
N ASP A 295 -16.55 17.19 17.94
CA ASP A 295 -17.97 17.38 18.16
C ASP A 295 -18.74 16.24 17.51
N SER A 296 -19.94 15.98 18.01
CA SER A 296 -20.82 14.90 17.52
C SER A 296 -21.32 15.11 16.09
N SER A 297 -20.93 16.20 15.42
CA SER A 297 -21.31 16.52 14.04
C SER A 297 -20.65 15.61 13.01
N GLY A 298 -19.40 15.18 13.23
CA GLY A 298 -18.62 14.43 12.23
C GLY A 298 -18.47 15.17 10.88
N ILE A 299 -17.66 14.63 9.96
CA ILE A 299 -17.71 15.05 8.55
C ILE A 299 -18.23 13.87 7.74
N GLU A 300 -19.22 14.14 6.89
CA GLU A 300 -19.71 13.18 5.91
C GLU A 300 -18.75 13.15 4.71
N LEU A 301 -18.08 12.01 4.50
CA LEU A 301 -17.42 11.74 3.22
C LEU A 301 -18.37 10.89 2.38
N SER A 302 -18.82 11.44 1.26
CA SER A 302 -19.54 10.70 0.21
C SER A 302 -18.63 9.78 -0.60
N THR A 303 -17.31 9.87 -0.42
CA THR A 303 -16.31 9.13 -1.22
C THR A 303 -15.26 8.49 -0.33
N PHE A 304 -15.50 7.24 0.05
CA PHE A 304 -14.47 6.39 0.63
C PHE A 304 -13.53 5.93 -0.49
N LEU A 305 -12.34 6.50 -0.56
CA LEU A 305 -11.33 6.10 -1.55
C LEU A 305 -10.70 4.78 -1.13
N PHE A 306 -11.04 3.69 -1.81
CA PHE A 306 -10.40 2.40 -1.56
C PHE A 306 -8.93 2.47 -2.01
N PRO A 307 -7.98 2.07 -1.16
CA PRO A 307 -6.58 2.09 -1.55
C PRO A 307 -6.34 1.12 -2.71
N ARG A 308 -5.54 1.53 -3.70
CA ARG A 308 -5.17 0.69 -4.86
C ARG A 308 -4.50 -0.65 -4.49
N SER A 309 -4.05 -0.80 -3.24
CA SER A 309 -3.48 -2.04 -2.69
C SER A 309 -4.53 -3.05 -2.22
N PHE A 310 -5.81 -2.67 -2.19
CA PHE A 310 -6.91 -3.54 -1.81
C PHE A 310 -7.16 -4.60 -2.90
N SER A 311 -7.16 -5.88 -2.51
CA SER A 311 -7.39 -6.96 -3.46
C SER A 311 -8.82 -6.90 -4.00
N ILE A 312 -9.00 -7.41 -5.22
CA ILE A 312 -10.31 -7.51 -5.88
C ILE A 312 -11.28 -8.24 -4.95
N GLU A 313 -10.87 -9.39 -4.42
CA GLU A 313 -11.63 -10.22 -3.49
C GLU A 313 -12.14 -9.44 -2.26
N ASN A 314 -11.31 -8.57 -1.69
CA ASN A 314 -11.74 -7.80 -0.53
C ASN A 314 -12.66 -6.63 -0.90
N SER A 315 -12.49 -6.01 -2.06
CA SER A 315 -13.46 -5.03 -2.62
C SER A 315 -14.85 -5.65 -2.76
N ILE A 316 -14.89 -6.90 -3.23
CA ILE A 316 -16.10 -7.69 -3.41
C ILE A 316 -16.74 -8.01 -2.07
N ARG A 317 -15.96 -8.55 -1.13
CA ARG A 317 -16.46 -8.93 0.20
C ARG A 317 -17.03 -7.72 0.91
N LEU A 318 -16.35 -6.58 0.84
CA LEU A 318 -16.85 -5.32 1.39
C LEU A 318 -18.15 -4.89 0.71
N PHE A 319 -18.19 -4.93 -0.63
CA PHE A 319 -19.40 -4.60 -1.38
C PHE A 319 -20.58 -5.48 -0.97
N PHE A 320 -20.42 -6.81 -0.97
CA PHE A 320 -21.50 -7.72 -0.59
C PHE A 320 -21.95 -7.49 0.83
N THR A 321 -21.00 -7.29 1.74
CA THR A 321 -21.34 -7.04 3.15
C THR A 321 -22.13 -5.74 3.28
N LEU A 322 -21.72 -4.66 2.61
CA LEU A 322 -22.44 -3.38 2.62
C LEU A 322 -23.83 -3.47 1.95
N TYR A 323 -23.93 -4.14 0.81
CA TYR A 323 -25.20 -4.33 0.09
C TYR A 323 -26.21 -5.11 0.93
N ASP A 324 -25.78 -6.23 1.53
CA ASP A 324 -26.64 -7.11 2.32
C ASP A 324 -27.05 -6.49 3.67
N THR A 325 -26.18 -5.66 4.28
CA THR A 325 -26.40 -5.15 5.65
C THR A 325 -27.01 -3.75 5.71
N CYS A 326 -26.80 -2.91 4.70
CA CYS A 326 -27.08 -1.48 4.81
C CYS A 326 -28.25 -1.01 3.94
N ASN A 327 -29.01 -1.91 3.28
CA ASN A 327 -30.15 -1.60 2.39
C ASN A 327 -29.85 -0.39 1.48
N TRP A 328 -28.77 -0.48 0.71
CA TRP A 328 -28.25 0.65 -0.07
C TRP A 328 -29.32 1.22 -1.01
N SER A 329 -29.43 2.56 -1.03
CA SER A 329 -30.37 3.23 -1.92
C SER A 329 -29.89 3.12 -3.37
N LEU A 330 -30.81 3.36 -4.31
CA LEU A 330 -30.52 3.34 -5.75
C LEU A 330 -29.38 4.31 -6.14
N ASN A 331 -29.27 5.45 -5.44
CA ASN A 331 -28.26 6.47 -5.70
C ASN A 331 -26.86 6.05 -5.23
N ASP A 332 -26.77 5.29 -4.13
CA ASP A 332 -25.49 4.84 -3.57
C ASP A 332 -24.90 3.69 -4.41
N THR A 333 -25.77 2.87 -4.99
CA THR A 333 -25.39 1.85 -5.98
C THR A 333 -24.75 2.51 -7.21
N ASN A 334 -25.27 3.67 -7.65
CA ASN A 334 -24.73 4.40 -8.79
C ASN A 334 -23.35 5.00 -8.50
N HIS A 335 -23.10 5.55 -7.31
CA HIS A 335 -21.75 6.02 -6.93
C HIS A 335 -20.72 4.88 -6.97
N LEU A 336 -21.12 3.69 -6.53
CA LEU A 336 -20.26 2.52 -6.51
C LEU A 336 -20.02 1.95 -7.91
N VAL A 337 -21.06 1.97 -8.77
CA VAL A 337 -20.94 1.68 -10.21
C VAL A 337 -20.02 2.71 -10.88
N SER A 338 -20.21 4.02 -10.67
CA SER A 338 -19.34 5.07 -11.20
C SER A 338 -17.89 4.97 -10.72
N TYR A 339 -17.65 4.50 -9.50
CA TYR A 339 -16.29 4.22 -8.99
C TYR A 339 -15.65 3.03 -9.72
N MET A 340 -16.38 1.92 -9.87
CA MET A 340 -15.91 0.71 -10.57
C MET A 340 -15.73 0.92 -12.09
N LEU A 341 -16.56 1.81 -12.66
CA LEU A 341 -16.54 2.22 -14.05
C LEU A 341 -15.63 3.45 -14.29
N GLY A 342 -15.08 4.06 -13.24
CA GLY A 342 -14.37 5.34 -13.28
C GLY A 342 -13.22 5.48 -14.30
N ASN A 343 -13.03 6.73 -14.73
CA ASN A 343 -12.30 7.19 -15.92
C ASN A 343 -10.75 7.13 -15.89
N ASP A 344 -10.11 6.26 -15.10
CA ASP A 344 -8.65 6.04 -15.21
C ASP A 344 -8.34 5.21 -16.49
N VAL A 345 -8.74 5.73 -17.65
CA VAL A 345 -8.64 5.15 -19.00
C VAL A 345 -7.22 5.30 -19.59
N ILE A 346 -6.29 5.96 -18.90
CA ILE A 346 -5.02 6.40 -19.53
C ILE A 346 -3.79 5.58 -19.12
N SER A 347 -3.87 4.56 -18.27
CA SER A 347 -2.66 3.76 -17.92
C SER A 347 -2.71 2.32 -18.44
N HIS A 348 -1.60 1.86 -19.02
CA HIS A 348 -1.32 0.56 -19.66
C HIS A 348 -1.56 -0.71 -18.79
N LYS A 349 -2.39 -0.66 -17.75
CA LYS A 349 -2.84 -1.81 -16.94
C LYS A 349 -4.25 -2.27 -17.30
N MET A 350 -4.58 -2.22 -18.60
CA MET A 350 -5.89 -2.59 -19.15
C MET A 350 -6.31 -4.04 -18.80
N SER A 351 -5.39 -4.99 -18.64
CA SER A 351 -5.73 -6.40 -18.38
C SER A 351 -6.31 -6.66 -16.97
N ALA A 352 -5.70 -6.08 -15.92
CA ALA A 352 -6.15 -6.29 -14.55
C ALA A 352 -7.48 -5.58 -14.26
N LEU A 353 -7.65 -4.35 -14.78
CA LEU A 353 -8.91 -3.60 -14.69
C LEU A 353 -10.04 -4.27 -15.50
N ARG A 354 -9.74 -4.82 -16.68
CA ARG A 354 -10.71 -5.61 -17.46
C ARG A 354 -11.14 -6.87 -16.70
N GLN A 355 -10.21 -7.61 -16.11
CA GLN A 355 -10.54 -8.78 -15.28
C GLN A 355 -11.39 -8.41 -14.06
N GLN A 356 -11.09 -7.28 -13.40
CA GLN A 356 -11.87 -6.76 -12.27
C GLN A 356 -13.31 -6.44 -12.66
N ARG A 357 -13.50 -5.73 -13.77
CA ARG A 357 -14.82 -5.40 -14.29
C ARG A 357 -15.59 -6.66 -14.68
N ARG A 358 -14.93 -7.62 -15.33
CA ARG A 358 -15.58 -8.85 -15.81
C ARG A 358 -16.10 -9.68 -14.66
N TRP A 359 -15.24 -9.86 -13.67
CA TRP A 359 -15.60 -10.59 -12.47
C TRP A 359 -16.75 -9.90 -11.71
N PHE A 360 -16.74 -8.56 -11.60
CA PHE A 360 -17.83 -7.83 -10.95
C PHE A 360 -19.17 -8.11 -11.64
N PHE A 361 -19.20 -8.11 -12.97
CA PHE A 361 -20.42 -8.46 -13.70
C PHE A 361 -20.85 -9.91 -13.46
N ASP A 362 -19.94 -10.86 -13.65
CA ASP A 362 -20.22 -12.30 -13.55
C ASP A 362 -20.69 -12.73 -12.13
N ILE A 363 -20.24 -12.03 -11.09
CA ILE A 363 -20.47 -12.46 -9.69
C ILE A 363 -21.42 -11.53 -8.93
N VAL A 364 -21.34 -10.23 -9.13
CA VAL A 364 -22.20 -9.26 -8.43
C VAL A 364 -23.50 -9.03 -9.19
N VAL A 365 -23.42 -8.74 -10.48
CA VAL A 365 -24.58 -8.40 -11.30
C VAL A 365 -25.41 -9.63 -11.64
N GLU A 366 -24.78 -10.69 -12.17
CA GLU A 366 -25.51 -11.88 -12.60
C GLU A 366 -26.09 -12.70 -11.43
N LYS A 367 -25.32 -12.90 -10.35
CA LYS A 367 -25.71 -13.85 -9.30
C LYS A 367 -26.55 -13.26 -8.16
N ARG A 368 -26.56 -11.93 -7.97
CA ARG A 368 -27.17 -11.30 -6.77
C ARG A 368 -28.14 -10.18 -7.08
N ILE A 369 -27.77 -9.22 -7.91
CA ILE A 369 -28.67 -8.09 -8.25
C ILE A 369 -29.73 -8.54 -9.26
N GLY A 370 -29.32 -9.40 -10.20
CA GLY A 370 -30.14 -9.73 -11.36
C GLY A 370 -29.88 -8.72 -12.48
N LYS A 371 -29.51 -9.24 -13.65
CA LYS A 371 -29.14 -8.46 -14.83
C LYS A 371 -30.18 -7.40 -15.20
N GLU A 372 -31.46 -7.73 -15.12
CA GLU A 372 -32.56 -6.82 -15.47
C GLU A 372 -32.73 -5.67 -14.48
N GLU A 373 -32.58 -5.93 -13.18
CA GLU A 373 -32.67 -4.88 -12.15
C GLU A 373 -31.46 -3.95 -12.21
N PHE A 374 -30.27 -4.52 -12.44
CA PHE A 374 -29.06 -3.75 -12.66
C PHE A 374 -29.18 -2.85 -13.89
N LEU A 375 -29.65 -3.39 -15.02
CA LEU A 375 -29.94 -2.62 -16.23
C LEU A 375 -30.99 -1.54 -15.94
N ARG A 376 -32.13 -1.87 -15.33
CA ARG A 376 -33.19 -0.91 -14.96
C ARG A 376 -32.64 0.29 -14.17
N LYS A 377 -31.67 0.06 -13.28
CA LYS A 377 -31.02 1.11 -12.49
C LYS A 377 -30.04 1.95 -13.33
N LEU A 378 -29.24 1.31 -14.17
CA LEU A 378 -28.31 1.97 -15.10
C LEU A 378 -29.06 2.86 -16.10
N LEU A 379 -30.19 2.37 -16.62
CA LEU A 379 -31.05 3.03 -17.60
C LEU A 379 -31.58 4.39 -17.12
N ARG A 380 -31.70 4.64 -15.81
CA ARG A 380 -32.24 5.92 -15.31
C ARG A 380 -31.32 7.12 -15.47
N ASN A 381 -30.00 6.92 -15.61
CA ASN A 381 -28.99 7.99 -15.65
C ASN A 381 -27.86 7.75 -16.68
N ALA A 382 -28.04 6.80 -17.61
CA ALA A 382 -26.96 6.34 -18.49
C ALA A 382 -26.44 7.43 -19.45
N THR A 383 -25.13 7.48 -19.62
CA THR A 383 -24.42 8.34 -20.57
C THR A 383 -23.66 7.52 -21.61
N GLU A 384 -23.20 8.16 -22.70
CA GLU A 384 -22.36 7.51 -23.72
C GLU A 384 -21.04 6.97 -23.13
N THR A 385 -20.53 7.60 -22.07
CA THR A 385 -19.35 7.15 -21.30
C THR A 385 -19.58 5.75 -20.72
N ASP A 386 -20.78 5.48 -20.21
CA ASP A 386 -21.14 4.18 -19.62
C ASP A 386 -21.14 3.08 -20.68
N LEU A 387 -21.62 3.38 -21.90
CA LEU A 387 -21.55 2.45 -23.04
C LEU A 387 -20.12 2.11 -23.44
N CYS A 388 -19.22 3.09 -23.41
CA CYS A 388 -17.80 2.87 -23.69
C CYS A 388 -17.14 1.94 -22.67
N ILE A 389 -17.51 2.05 -21.39
CA ILE A 389 -16.95 1.22 -20.32
C ILE A 389 -17.50 -0.21 -20.41
N LEU A 390 -18.75 -0.34 -20.85
CA LEU A 390 -19.43 -1.61 -21.08
C LEU A 390 -19.11 -2.26 -22.44
N ASN A 391 -18.11 -1.76 -23.19
CA ASN A 391 -17.84 -2.23 -24.55
C ASN A 391 -17.57 -3.74 -24.65
N ASP A 392 -16.96 -4.31 -23.61
CA ASP A 392 -16.63 -5.74 -23.51
C ASP A 392 -17.80 -6.60 -22.97
N TYR A 393 -18.97 -6.01 -22.66
CA TYR A 393 -20.17 -6.66 -22.09
C TYR A 393 -21.40 -6.44 -22.99
N PRO A 394 -21.43 -7.04 -24.19
CA PRO A 394 -22.49 -6.81 -25.18
C PRO A 394 -23.89 -7.10 -24.61
N GLU A 395 -24.00 -8.07 -23.72
CA GLU A 395 -25.23 -8.47 -23.07
C GLU A 395 -25.84 -7.39 -22.13
N LEU A 396 -25.04 -6.43 -21.67
CA LEU A 396 -25.47 -5.26 -20.88
C LEU A 396 -25.49 -3.97 -21.72
N ARG A 397 -24.47 -3.81 -22.57
CA ARG A 397 -24.33 -2.69 -23.49
C ARG A 397 -25.52 -2.61 -24.44
N ASN A 398 -25.93 -3.72 -25.07
CA ASN A 398 -26.97 -3.70 -26.10
C ASN A 398 -28.36 -3.27 -25.56
N PRO A 399 -28.86 -3.79 -24.42
CA PRO A 399 -30.11 -3.27 -23.83
C PRO A 399 -30.02 -1.78 -23.47
N LEU A 400 -28.86 -1.32 -22.97
CA LEU A 400 -28.62 0.08 -22.62
C LEU A 400 -28.60 0.98 -23.86
N THR A 401 -27.92 0.55 -24.92
CA THR A 401 -27.91 1.24 -26.21
C THR A 401 -29.31 1.37 -26.79
N ARG A 402 -30.09 0.28 -26.83
CA ARG A 402 -31.46 0.28 -27.35
C ARG A 402 -32.36 1.25 -26.60
N TYR A 403 -32.31 1.23 -25.28
CA TYR A 403 -33.09 2.18 -24.47
C TYR A 403 -32.66 3.62 -24.68
N LEU A 404 -31.35 3.90 -24.75
CA LEU A 404 -30.87 5.24 -25.05
C LEU A 404 -31.38 5.69 -26.42
N VAL A 405 -31.32 4.84 -27.43
CA VAL A 405 -31.88 5.12 -28.77
C VAL A 405 -33.41 5.32 -28.71
N GLU A 406 -34.15 4.56 -27.91
CA GLU A 406 -35.60 4.71 -27.72
C GLU A 406 -35.98 6.01 -26.99
N GLN A 407 -35.34 6.31 -25.85
CA GLN A 407 -35.51 7.57 -25.11
C GLN A 407 -35.20 8.76 -25.99
N LEU A 408 -34.13 8.64 -26.76
CA LEU A 408 -33.77 9.62 -27.74
C LEU A 408 -34.90 9.72 -28.78
N ASN A 409 -35.33 8.65 -29.46
CA ASN A 409 -36.37 8.74 -30.49
C ASN A 409 -37.68 9.38 -29.98
N GLN A 410 -37.97 9.31 -28.68
CA GLN A 410 -39.10 9.97 -28.02
C GLN A 410 -38.91 11.48 -27.80
N SER A 411 -37.67 11.99 -27.84
CA SER A 411 -37.31 13.40 -27.59
C SER A 411 -37.37 14.34 -28.82
N GLU A 412 -37.88 13.83 -29.97
CA GLU A 412 -38.15 14.53 -31.25
C GLU A 412 -36.99 15.33 -31.92
N LEU A 413 -35.80 15.46 -31.32
CA LEU A 413 -34.69 16.27 -31.86
C LEU A 413 -33.33 15.57 -31.78
N ILE A 414 -33.18 14.42 -32.44
CA ILE A 414 -31.86 13.78 -32.57
C ILE A 414 -31.22 14.14 -33.86
N SER A 415 -30.01 14.67 -33.76
CA SER A 415 -29.12 14.70 -34.91
C SER A 415 -28.82 13.24 -35.30
N PRO A 416 -29.02 12.85 -36.57
CA PRO A 416 -28.62 11.51 -36.99
C PRO A 416 -27.12 11.15 -36.76
N GLU A 417 -26.23 12.11 -36.40
CA GLU A 417 -24.86 11.85 -35.89
C GLU A 417 -24.89 11.22 -34.48
N GLN A 418 -25.70 11.74 -33.57
CA GLN A 418 -25.90 11.14 -32.24
C GLN A 418 -26.49 9.73 -32.35
N ARG A 419 -27.44 9.54 -33.28
CA ARG A 419 -28.00 8.20 -33.56
C ARG A 419 -26.92 7.26 -34.10
N ALA A 420 -26.11 7.70 -35.05
CA ALA A 420 -25.00 6.92 -35.58
C ALA A 420 -23.93 6.58 -34.53
N SER A 421 -23.62 7.53 -33.61
CA SER A 421 -22.68 7.30 -32.51
C SER A 421 -23.15 6.21 -31.55
N LEU A 422 -24.46 6.14 -31.28
CA LEU A 422 -25.03 5.12 -30.40
C LEU A 422 -25.11 3.74 -31.05
N LEU A 423 -25.48 3.67 -32.34
CA LEU A 423 -25.59 2.40 -33.07
C LEU A 423 -24.29 1.58 -33.07
N ARG A 424 -23.11 2.21 -32.91
CA ARG A 424 -21.82 1.50 -32.79
C ARG A 424 -21.76 0.57 -31.57
N TYR A 425 -22.60 0.82 -30.57
CA TYR A 425 -22.67 0.03 -29.34
C TYR A 425 -23.77 -1.04 -29.38
N GLU A 426 -24.48 -1.22 -30.49
CA GLU A 426 -25.39 -2.35 -30.66
C GLU A 426 -24.67 -3.63 -31.13
N PHE A 427 -25.37 -4.76 -31.08
CA PHE A 427 -24.89 -5.98 -31.71
C PHE A 427 -25.00 -5.82 -33.22
N MET A 428 -23.88 -5.57 -33.89
CA MET A 428 -23.91 -5.24 -35.29
C MET A 428 -24.37 -6.43 -36.13
N ASN A 429 -25.46 -6.24 -36.86
CA ASN A 429 -25.99 -7.19 -37.84
C ASN A 429 -26.27 -6.44 -39.16
N SER A 430 -26.67 -7.17 -40.20
CA SER A 430 -26.92 -6.57 -41.52
C SER A 430 -28.01 -5.48 -41.48
N GLU A 431 -29.00 -5.59 -40.61
CA GLU A 431 -30.07 -4.60 -40.46
C GLU A 431 -29.56 -3.30 -39.84
N ILE A 432 -28.87 -3.37 -38.71
CA ILE A 432 -28.29 -2.20 -38.02
C ILE A 432 -27.20 -1.55 -38.88
N PHE A 433 -26.41 -2.36 -39.58
CA PHE A 433 -25.42 -1.86 -40.52
C PHE A 433 -26.07 -1.10 -41.70
N ASN A 434 -27.20 -1.59 -42.21
CA ASN A 434 -27.97 -0.89 -43.24
C ASN A 434 -28.64 0.39 -42.71
N GLN A 435 -29.08 0.41 -41.44
CA GLN A 435 -29.56 1.63 -40.79
C GLN A 435 -28.43 2.66 -40.66
N PHE A 436 -27.22 2.24 -40.29
CA PHE A 436 -26.07 3.13 -40.27
C PHE A 436 -25.75 3.66 -41.67
N LEU A 437 -25.78 2.79 -42.69
CA LEU A 437 -25.56 3.19 -44.08
C LEU A 437 -26.59 4.21 -44.56
N SER A 438 -27.87 4.06 -44.21
CA SER A 438 -28.92 5.01 -44.59
C SER A 438 -28.73 6.36 -43.88
N LEU A 439 -28.38 6.35 -42.59
CA LEU A 439 -28.03 7.55 -41.83
C LEU A 439 -26.81 8.25 -42.44
N PHE A 440 -25.78 7.48 -42.80
CA PHE A 440 -24.59 8.00 -43.45
C PHE A 440 -24.93 8.64 -44.81
N GLN A 441 -25.79 8.02 -45.63
CA GLN A 441 -26.19 8.54 -46.94
C GLN A 441 -27.05 9.81 -46.86
N GLN A 442 -27.78 10.01 -45.77
CA GLN A 442 -28.55 11.24 -45.53
C GLN A 442 -27.65 12.45 -45.22
N TYR A 443 -26.37 12.24 -44.92
CA TYR A 443 -25.39 13.29 -44.64
C TYR A 443 -24.41 13.49 -45.79
N GLY A 444 -24.33 14.72 -46.30
CA GLY A 444 -23.52 14.98 -47.49
C GLY A 444 -22.89 16.36 -47.66
N SER A 445 -23.20 17.39 -46.87
CA SER A 445 -22.70 18.75 -47.15
C SER A 445 -21.46 19.15 -46.32
N ASP A 446 -21.45 18.97 -45.01
CA ASP A 446 -20.35 19.44 -44.14
C ASP A 446 -19.20 18.42 -43.95
N ALA A 447 -17.97 18.92 -44.01
CA ALA A 447 -16.77 18.11 -43.91
C ALA A 447 -16.44 17.68 -42.48
N ASN A 448 -16.84 18.44 -41.46
CA ASN A 448 -16.58 18.07 -40.06
C ASN A 448 -17.49 16.92 -39.61
N THR A 449 -18.73 16.89 -40.06
CA THR A 449 -19.62 15.73 -39.85
C THR A 449 -19.10 14.50 -40.59
N ARG A 450 -18.68 14.65 -41.87
CA ARG A 450 -18.12 13.53 -42.64
C ARG A 450 -16.89 12.91 -41.96
N LYS A 451 -15.95 13.71 -41.46
CA LYS A 451 -14.77 13.23 -40.67
C LYS A 451 -15.13 12.16 -39.65
N ARG A 452 -16.11 12.46 -38.79
CA ARG A 452 -16.52 11.59 -37.68
C ARG A 452 -17.24 10.34 -38.19
N MET A 453 -18.12 10.53 -39.18
CA MET A 453 -18.93 9.45 -39.74
C MET A 453 -18.11 8.37 -40.44
N TYR A 454 -17.00 8.70 -41.10
CA TYR A 454 -16.10 7.70 -41.71
C TYR A 454 -15.49 6.76 -40.66
N SER A 455 -15.02 7.31 -39.54
CA SER A 455 -14.45 6.50 -38.45
C SER A 455 -15.52 5.62 -37.78
N LEU A 456 -16.70 6.17 -37.53
CA LEU A 456 -17.84 5.40 -37.01
C LEU A 456 -18.25 4.28 -37.98
N PHE A 457 -18.25 4.53 -39.29
CA PHE A 457 -18.66 3.54 -40.28
C PHE A 457 -17.74 2.32 -40.29
N LEU A 458 -16.43 2.54 -40.22
CA LEU A 458 -15.47 1.46 -40.11
C LEU A 458 -15.56 0.75 -38.74
N GLN A 459 -15.84 1.47 -37.64
CA GLN A 459 -16.05 0.85 -36.31
C GLN A 459 -17.24 -0.11 -36.32
N CYS A 460 -18.34 0.32 -36.95
CA CYS A 460 -19.51 -0.53 -37.15
C CYS A 460 -19.17 -1.76 -38.01
N ALA A 461 -18.44 -1.57 -39.12
CA ALA A 461 -18.03 -2.67 -39.98
C ALA A 461 -17.17 -3.71 -39.25
N VAL A 462 -16.20 -3.25 -38.44
CA VAL A 462 -15.35 -4.11 -37.60
C VAL A 462 -16.20 -4.89 -36.58
N SER A 463 -17.26 -4.28 -36.06
CA SER A 463 -18.15 -4.96 -35.11
C SER A 463 -19.11 -5.97 -35.79
N ALA A 464 -19.26 -5.92 -37.12
CA ALA A 464 -20.12 -6.81 -37.89
C ALA A 464 -19.39 -8.10 -38.30
N ASP A 465 -18.55 -7.99 -39.34
CA ASP A 465 -17.84 -9.10 -39.96
C ASP A 465 -16.80 -8.61 -40.99
N GLN A 466 -15.94 -9.54 -41.44
CA GLN A 466 -14.92 -9.30 -42.46
C GLN A 466 -15.51 -8.74 -43.77
N LYS A 467 -16.66 -9.24 -44.21
CA LYS A 467 -17.29 -8.84 -45.48
C LYS A 467 -17.68 -7.37 -45.44
N SER A 468 -18.21 -6.92 -44.30
CA SER A 468 -18.60 -5.54 -44.03
C SER A 468 -17.36 -4.64 -44.01
N VAL A 469 -16.28 -5.06 -43.33
CA VAL A 469 -15.00 -4.33 -43.34
C VAL A 469 -14.48 -4.15 -44.77
N ASN A 470 -14.43 -5.22 -45.56
CA ASN A 470 -13.98 -5.17 -46.95
C ASN A 470 -14.83 -4.19 -47.78
N ASN A 471 -16.16 -4.27 -47.65
CA ASN A 471 -17.08 -3.41 -48.38
C ASN A 471 -16.92 -1.94 -47.99
N VAL A 472 -16.80 -1.65 -46.69
CA VAL A 472 -16.60 -0.28 -46.19
C VAL A 472 -15.27 0.27 -46.66
N LEU A 473 -14.16 -0.46 -46.52
CA LEU A 473 -12.85 0.02 -46.96
C LEU A 473 -12.82 0.29 -48.47
N GLN A 474 -13.41 -0.59 -49.29
CA GLN A 474 -13.52 -0.35 -50.74
C GLN A 474 -14.39 0.87 -51.07
N TRP A 475 -15.46 1.09 -50.30
CA TRP A 475 -16.33 2.25 -50.46
C TRP A 475 -15.62 3.55 -50.08
N ILE A 476 -14.91 3.56 -48.93
CA ILE A 476 -14.10 4.68 -48.45
C ILE A 476 -13.04 5.05 -49.49
N LYS A 477 -12.28 4.06 -49.97
CA LYS A 477 -11.27 4.22 -51.02
C LYS A 477 -11.84 4.93 -52.25
N LYS A 478 -12.99 4.48 -52.78
CA LYS A 478 -13.62 5.10 -53.95
C LYS A 478 -14.03 6.55 -53.71
N ARG A 479 -14.47 6.87 -52.50
CA ARG A 479 -14.93 8.23 -52.14
C ARG A 479 -13.77 9.18 -51.87
N PHE A 480 -12.68 8.70 -51.29
CA PHE A 480 -11.54 9.51 -50.89
C PHE A 480 -10.86 10.22 -52.07
N ILE A 481 -11.02 9.72 -53.30
CA ILE A 481 -10.55 10.37 -54.55
C ILE A 481 -11.08 11.81 -54.69
N ASN A 482 -12.27 12.10 -54.18
CA ASN A 482 -12.91 13.41 -54.30
C ASN A 482 -13.24 14.04 -52.94
N GLU A 483 -12.66 13.52 -51.85
CA GLU A 483 -12.98 13.99 -50.50
C GLU A 483 -12.01 15.07 -50.02
N GLN A 484 -12.47 15.87 -49.06
CA GLN A 484 -11.63 16.91 -48.47
C GLN A 484 -10.46 16.33 -47.68
N LEU A 485 -9.34 17.04 -47.76
CA LEU A 485 -8.08 16.68 -47.15
C LEU A 485 -8.18 16.32 -45.66
N SER A 486 -8.83 17.21 -44.92
CA SER A 486 -8.98 17.09 -43.48
C SER A 486 -9.86 15.89 -43.06
N VAL A 487 -10.66 15.33 -43.96
CA VAL A 487 -11.44 14.10 -43.74
C VAL A 487 -10.54 12.87 -43.84
N ILE A 488 -9.69 12.84 -44.86
CA ILE A 488 -8.74 11.75 -45.10
C ILE A 488 -7.72 11.67 -43.95
N GLU A 489 -7.15 12.81 -43.52
CA GLU A 489 -6.22 12.84 -42.39
C GLU A 489 -6.85 12.36 -41.09
N TYR A 490 -8.09 12.77 -40.80
CA TYR A 490 -8.80 12.35 -39.59
C TYR A 490 -9.05 10.85 -39.59
N PHE A 491 -9.42 10.28 -40.75
CA PHE A 491 -9.57 8.84 -40.89
C PHE A 491 -8.26 8.09 -40.64
N LEU A 492 -7.15 8.54 -41.24
CA LEU A 492 -5.83 7.93 -41.05
C LEU A 492 -5.37 7.98 -39.60
N ARG A 493 -5.58 9.11 -38.90
CA ARG A 493 -5.28 9.23 -37.47
C ARG A 493 -6.08 8.26 -36.60
N ASN A 494 -7.32 7.95 -37.01
CA ASN A 494 -8.16 7.04 -36.26
C ASN A 494 -7.90 5.58 -36.59
N LEU A 495 -7.17 5.25 -37.66
CA LEU A 495 -6.77 3.86 -37.93
C LEU A 495 -6.01 3.27 -36.74
N SER A 496 -5.16 4.04 -36.05
CA SER A 496 -4.46 3.56 -34.85
C SER A 496 -5.35 3.34 -33.62
N GLN A 497 -6.60 3.82 -33.63
CA GLN A 497 -7.50 3.74 -32.49
C GLN A 497 -8.42 2.51 -32.52
N TYR A 498 -8.38 1.71 -33.60
CA TYR A 498 -9.16 0.49 -33.68
C TYR A 498 -8.56 -0.62 -32.80
N ASN A 499 -9.39 -1.60 -32.45
CA ASN A 499 -9.00 -2.70 -31.58
C ASN A 499 -8.08 -3.70 -32.30
N ASP A 500 -7.48 -4.61 -31.52
CA ASP A 500 -6.58 -5.65 -32.04
C ASP A 500 -7.29 -6.54 -33.08
N GLN A 501 -8.61 -6.70 -33.00
CA GLN A 501 -9.40 -7.45 -33.96
C GLN A 501 -9.26 -6.88 -35.38
N PHE A 502 -9.40 -5.56 -35.55
CA PHE A 502 -9.17 -4.94 -36.85
C PHE A 502 -7.74 -5.16 -37.35
N HIS A 503 -6.74 -4.93 -36.51
CA HIS A 503 -5.33 -4.96 -36.92
C HIS A 503 -4.78 -6.37 -37.17
N LEU A 504 -5.21 -7.36 -36.41
CA LEU A 504 -4.66 -8.72 -36.46
C LEU A 504 -5.54 -9.67 -37.30
N GLU A 505 -6.85 -9.45 -37.35
CA GLU A 505 -7.77 -10.33 -38.06
C GLU A 505 -8.16 -9.78 -39.43
N TYR A 506 -8.53 -8.49 -39.51
CA TYR A 506 -9.19 -7.96 -40.72
C TYR A 506 -8.26 -7.23 -41.67
N LEU A 507 -7.24 -6.56 -41.14
CA LEU A 507 -6.25 -5.84 -41.91
C LEU A 507 -5.47 -6.72 -42.91
N PRO A 508 -5.07 -7.98 -42.59
CA PRO A 508 -4.32 -8.82 -43.52
C PRO A 508 -5.01 -9.05 -44.87
N ASP A 509 -6.34 -9.13 -44.89
CA ASP A 509 -7.13 -9.30 -46.12
C ASP A 509 -7.36 -7.97 -46.88
N ASN A 510 -6.97 -6.84 -46.28
CA ASN A 510 -7.25 -5.48 -46.76
C ASN A 510 -6.00 -4.62 -46.99
N PHE A 511 -4.79 -5.18 -46.92
CA PHE A 511 -3.55 -4.42 -47.07
C PHE A 511 -3.53 -3.56 -48.33
N ASN A 512 -3.89 -4.11 -49.48
CA ASN A 512 -3.92 -3.37 -50.75
C ASN A 512 -4.89 -2.18 -50.70
N THR A 513 -6.07 -2.37 -50.08
CA THR A 513 -7.06 -1.31 -49.95
C THR A 513 -6.57 -0.16 -49.07
N ILE A 514 -5.93 -0.51 -47.94
CA ILE A 514 -5.36 0.48 -47.02
C ILE A 514 -4.16 1.20 -47.64
N GLU A 515 -3.31 0.49 -48.38
CA GLU A 515 -2.21 1.08 -49.13
C GLU A 515 -2.71 2.07 -50.18
N GLU A 516 -3.73 1.70 -50.96
CA GLU A 516 -4.36 2.59 -51.92
C GLU A 516 -5.00 3.82 -51.26
N ILE A 517 -5.61 3.67 -50.08
CA ILE A 517 -6.13 4.80 -49.29
C ILE A 517 -4.98 5.73 -48.86
N MET A 518 -3.85 5.18 -48.41
CA MET A 518 -2.65 5.97 -48.07
C MET A 518 -2.06 6.65 -49.30
N ASP A 519 -2.08 6.01 -50.47
CA ASP A 519 -1.60 6.60 -51.73
C ASP A 519 -2.49 7.76 -52.19
N ILE A 520 -3.81 7.60 -52.09
CA ILE A 520 -4.76 8.70 -52.31
C ILE A 520 -4.43 9.84 -51.35
N ALA A 521 -4.20 9.53 -50.07
CA ALA A 521 -3.82 10.52 -49.08
C ALA A 521 -2.51 11.24 -49.48
N PHE A 522 -1.44 10.52 -49.82
CA PHE A 522 -0.18 11.12 -50.26
C PHE A 522 -0.32 12.02 -51.49
N ASN A 523 -1.13 11.60 -52.46
CA ASN A 523 -1.37 12.35 -53.69
C ASN A 523 -2.23 13.61 -53.45
N HIS A 524 -3.20 13.55 -52.54
CA HIS A 524 -4.01 14.70 -52.14
C HIS A 524 -3.29 15.65 -51.15
N LEU A 525 -2.40 15.13 -50.28
CA LEU A 525 -1.82 15.82 -49.12
C LEU A 525 -0.55 16.61 -49.39
N GLN A 526 -0.04 16.67 -50.63
CA GLN A 526 1.23 17.35 -50.95
C GLN A 526 2.37 16.99 -49.97
N LYS A 527 2.32 15.80 -49.35
CA LYS A 527 3.25 15.34 -48.30
C LYS A 527 3.41 16.33 -47.12
N THR A 528 2.32 16.83 -46.53
CA THR A 528 2.46 17.62 -45.30
C THR A 528 3.18 16.81 -44.20
N PRO A 529 3.99 17.44 -43.34
CA PRO A 529 4.67 16.75 -42.23
C PRO A 529 3.71 15.94 -41.37
N THR A 530 2.52 16.48 -41.13
CA THR A 530 1.48 15.88 -40.29
C THR A 530 0.92 14.58 -40.86
N THR A 531 0.76 14.49 -42.19
CA THR A 531 0.36 13.26 -42.86
C THR A 531 1.42 12.18 -42.72
N VAL A 532 2.69 12.56 -42.95
CA VAL A 532 3.84 11.65 -42.85
C VAL A 532 3.96 11.11 -41.43
N GLU A 533 3.88 11.98 -40.42
CA GLU A 533 3.89 11.59 -39.01
C GLU A 533 2.76 10.62 -38.66
N THR A 534 1.54 10.87 -39.15
CA THR A 534 0.38 10.01 -38.91
C THR A 534 0.58 8.61 -39.49
N ILE A 535 1.06 8.52 -40.73
CA ILE A 535 1.29 7.26 -41.43
C ILE A 535 2.45 6.48 -40.77
N LEU A 536 3.54 7.17 -40.40
CA LEU A 536 4.65 6.57 -39.68
C LEU A 536 4.21 6.03 -38.31
N ALA A 537 3.45 6.81 -37.55
CA ALA A 537 2.93 6.38 -36.25
C ALA A 537 2.07 5.12 -36.38
N TYR A 538 1.24 5.04 -37.42
CA TYR A 538 0.47 3.84 -37.70
C TYR A 538 1.34 2.64 -38.08
N GLY A 539 2.36 2.83 -38.92
CA GLY A 539 3.33 1.79 -39.23
C GLY A 539 4.04 1.24 -37.99
N PHE A 540 4.50 2.11 -37.08
CA PHE A 540 5.12 1.68 -35.83
C PHE A 540 4.16 0.94 -34.90
N LEU A 541 2.90 1.39 -34.81
CA LEU A 541 1.87 0.67 -34.04
C LEU A 541 1.70 -0.76 -34.53
N LEU A 542 1.62 -0.97 -35.84
CA LEU A 542 1.46 -2.31 -36.42
C LEU A 542 2.64 -3.23 -36.11
N LEU A 543 3.87 -2.69 -36.06
CA LEU A 543 5.04 -3.47 -35.63
C LEU A 543 4.90 -3.94 -34.19
N VAL A 544 4.50 -3.05 -33.27
CA VAL A 544 4.28 -3.38 -31.85
C VAL A 544 3.16 -4.40 -31.67
N GLN A 545 2.02 -4.21 -32.36
CA GLN A 545 0.89 -5.14 -32.27
C GLN A 545 1.24 -6.53 -32.82
N ALA A 546 2.01 -6.60 -33.91
CA ALA A 546 2.42 -7.87 -34.50
C ALA A 546 3.34 -8.69 -33.57
N GLU A 547 4.09 -8.07 -32.65
CA GLU A 547 4.89 -8.80 -31.65
C GLU A 547 4.04 -9.58 -30.66
N HIS A 548 2.78 -9.19 -30.47
CA HIS A 548 1.84 -9.82 -29.54
C HIS A 548 0.96 -10.91 -30.19
N ASP A 549 1.04 -11.11 -31.52
CA ASP A 549 0.30 -12.16 -32.22
C ASP A 549 0.98 -13.53 -32.04
N GLN A 550 0.19 -14.55 -31.72
CA GLN A 550 0.66 -15.93 -31.56
C GLN A 550 0.90 -16.63 -32.90
N ASN A 551 0.30 -16.14 -34.00
CA ASN A 551 0.45 -16.70 -35.33
C ASN A 551 1.63 -16.07 -36.08
N LYS A 552 2.74 -16.83 -36.17
CA LYS A 552 3.99 -16.39 -36.83
C LYS A 552 3.82 -16.00 -38.30
N GLU A 553 2.89 -16.61 -39.03
CA GLU A 553 2.67 -16.27 -40.45
C GLU A 553 1.94 -14.94 -40.60
N LYS A 554 0.90 -14.71 -39.79
CA LYS A 554 0.18 -13.43 -39.73
C LYS A 554 1.08 -12.31 -39.25
N GLN A 555 1.86 -12.57 -38.19
CA GLN A 555 2.87 -11.65 -37.67
C GLN A 555 3.81 -11.17 -38.79
N LYS A 556 4.38 -12.09 -39.57
CA LYS A 556 5.29 -11.75 -40.66
C LYS A 556 4.60 -10.87 -41.73
N LYS A 557 3.38 -11.22 -42.12
CA LYS A 557 2.59 -10.45 -43.10
C LYS A 557 2.32 -9.01 -42.64
N ILE A 558 1.95 -8.83 -41.36
CA ILE A 558 1.71 -7.50 -40.78
C ILE A 558 3.01 -6.69 -40.68
N GLN A 559 4.12 -7.33 -40.26
CA GLN A 559 5.43 -6.68 -40.19
C GLN A 559 5.96 -6.24 -41.56
N GLU A 560 5.76 -7.06 -42.59
CA GLU A 560 6.12 -6.72 -43.97
C GLU A 560 5.32 -5.52 -44.47
N PHE A 561 4.01 -5.50 -44.22
CA PHE A 561 3.15 -4.37 -44.56
C PHE A 561 3.53 -3.08 -43.81
N ALA A 562 3.73 -3.17 -42.49
CA ALA A 562 4.16 -2.05 -41.67
C ALA A 562 5.51 -1.46 -42.13
N SER A 563 6.48 -2.34 -42.43
CA SER A 563 7.78 -1.94 -42.97
C SER A 563 7.66 -1.27 -44.34
N LYS A 564 6.72 -1.74 -45.18
CA LYS A 564 6.44 -1.14 -46.49
C LYS A 564 5.88 0.28 -46.34
N ILE A 565 4.96 0.49 -45.39
CA ILE A 565 4.42 1.82 -45.06
C ILE A 565 5.53 2.75 -44.57
N ILE A 566 6.39 2.30 -43.65
CA ILE A 566 7.44 3.14 -43.04
C ILE A 566 8.53 3.54 -44.05
N LYS A 567 8.89 2.64 -44.97
CA LYS A 567 9.92 2.91 -45.99
C LYS A 567 9.48 3.89 -47.07
N ARG A 568 8.17 4.01 -47.27
CA ARG A 568 7.56 4.82 -48.32
C ARG A 568 7.39 6.26 -47.84
#